data_AF-A0AAY4AHS9-F1
#
_entry.id   AF-A0AAY4AHS9-F1
#
_cell.length_a   1.000
_cell.length_b   1.000
_cell.length_c   1.000
_cell.angle_alpha   90.00
_cell.angle_beta   90.00
_cell.angle_gamma   90.00
#
_symmetry.space_group_name_H-M   'P 1'
#
loop_
_entity.id
_entity.type
_entity.pdbx_description
1 polymer ?
#
loop_
_entity_poly.entity_id
_entity_poly.type
_entity_poly.pdbx_seq_one_letter_code
_entity_poly.pdbx_strand_id
1 'polypeptide(L)'
;RCSDATEKQTQNGDDERDGDLKDRRRAKSLAECPDRAAKRVQFADTLGLDLEDVVHFSAAEDPRVPPKALNRLQSYPPDPGRQSPTVARLVPTFAVPAEPRDMPSLLRDRRVALERVAVSGFDVTGTVRTLKGDTVREEVGVRYTFNAWRTCVDAQAARVADGAGRFTFTLCAPPYLERGSSVQFAVFYRTDQGDFWDNNMGQNYVLRLDYA
;
A
#
# COMPACT_ATOMS: atom_id res chain seq x y z
N ARG A 1 8.51 49.57 -30.45
CA ARG A 1 8.62 50.27 -31.75
C ARG A 1 10.01 50.91 -31.76
N CYS A 2 10.79 50.70 -32.82
CA CYS A 2 12.26 50.89 -32.89
C CYS A 2 13.04 49.89 -32.01
N SER A 3 13.99 49.07 -32.48
CA SER A 3 15.15 49.28 -33.42
C SER A 3 16.37 49.84 -32.68
N ASP A 4 17.62 49.38 -32.88
CA ASP A 4 18.11 48.34 -33.79
C ASP A 4 19.39 47.64 -33.25
N ALA A 5 19.70 46.53 -33.92
CA ALA A 5 20.87 45.66 -33.78
C ALA A 5 22.24 46.31 -34.06
N THR A 6 23.32 45.68 -33.60
CA THR A 6 24.59 45.63 -34.36
C THR A 6 25.33 44.32 -34.12
N GLU A 7 25.87 43.79 -35.20
CA GLU A 7 26.48 42.46 -35.37
C GLU A 7 28.01 42.54 -35.34
N LYS A 8 28.69 41.46 -34.92
CA LYS A 8 30.07 41.17 -35.36
C LYS A 8 30.32 39.67 -35.57
N GLN A 9 30.55 39.33 -36.82
CA GLN A 9 31.33 38.18 -37.30
C GLN A 9 32.81 38.39 -36.86
N THR A 10 33.79 37.49 -37.00
CA THR A 10 34.03 36.28 -37.84
C THR A 10 34.93 35.33 -36.98
N GLN A 11 35.48 34.17 -37.37
CA GLN A 11 35.67 33.47 -38.65
C GLN A 11 35.76 31.94 -38.46
N ASN A 12 35.90 31.21 -39.56
CA ASN A 12 36.00 29.75 -39.64
C ASN A 12 37.40 29.21 -39.30
N GLY A 13 37.47 27.90 -39.07
CA GLY A 13 38.70 27.12 -38.93
C GLY A 13 38.40 25.63 -39.15
N ASP A 14 38.02 25.31 -40.38
CA ASP A 14 37.92 23.92 -40.85
C ASP A 14 39.31 23.28 -40.85
N ASP A 15 39.44 22.03 -40.41
CA ASP A 15 40.61 21.23 -40.78
C ASP A 15 40.25 19.74 -40.85
N GLU A 16 40.49 19.16 -42.03
CA GLU A 16 40.05 17.84 -42.42
C GLU A 16 40.91 16.75 -41.76
N ARG A 17 40.31 15.61 -41.44
CA ARG A 17 41.06 14.34 -41.43
C ARG A 17 40.34 13.30 -42.26
N ASP A 18 40.78 13.29 -43.52
CA ASP A 18 40.66 12.22 -44.49
C ASP A 18 40.83 10.82 -43.85
N GLY A 19 40.04 9.89 -44.36
CA GLY A 19 39.84 8.56 -43.82
C GLY A 19 39.32 7.58 -44.87
N ASP A 20 39.65 7.82 -46.15
CA ASP A 20 39.70 6.83 -47.24
C ASP A 20 38.77 5.62 -47.06
N LEU A 21 37.49 5.82 -47.40
CA LEU A 21 36.47 4.77 -47.48
C LEU A 21 36.80 3.82 -48.65
N LYS A 22 37.86 3.01 -48.46
CA LYS A 22 38.23 1.91 -49.34
C LYS A 22 37.03 0.98 -49.47
N ASP A 23 36.39 1.08 -50.63
CA ASP A 23 35.25 0.27 -51.06
C ASP A 23 35.66 -1.21 -51.11
N ARG A 24 35.59 -1.86 -49.94
CA ARG A 24 35.95 -3.26 -49.72
C ARG A 24 34.84 -4.11 -50.30
N ARG A 25 34.92 -4.27 -51.63
CA ARG A 25 34.24 -5.26 -52.49
C ARG A 25 33.51 -6.30 -51.66
N ARG A 26 32.19 -6.11 -51.51
CA ARG A 26 31.33 -7.08 -50.82
C ARG A 26 31.59 -8.47 -51.42
N ALA A 27 32.05 -9.40 -50.60
CA ALA A 27 32.30 -10.76 -51.05
C ALA A 27 31.00 -11.32 -51.67
N LYS A 28 31.09 -11.85 -52.89
CA LYS A 28 29.97 -12.55 -53.51
C LYS A 28 29.62 -13.72 -52.61
N SER A 29 28.41 -13.74 -52.07
CA SER A 29 27.91 -14.88 -51.29
C SER A 29 27.97 -16.14 -52.16
N LEU A 30 28.47 -17.23 -51.59
CA LEU A 30 28.32 -18.56 -52.19
C LEU A 30 26.83 -18.87 -52.37
N ALA A 31 26.52 -19.69 -53.37
CA ALA A 31 25.16 -20.01 -53.77
C ALA A 31 24.30 -20.52 -52.60
N GLU A 32 22.98 -20.26 -52.65
CA GLU A 32 22.04 -20.85 -51.70
C GLU A 32 22.12 -22.38 -51.78
N CYS A 33 22.66 -22.99 -50.73
CA CYS A 33 22.60 -24.44 -50.55
C CYS A 33 21.14 -24.81 -50.23
N PRO A 34 20.56 -25.85 -50.87
CA PRO A 34 19.17 -26.23 -50.67
C PRO A 34 18.99 -27.05 -49.38
N ASP A 35 19.42 -26.47 -48.24
CA ASP A 35 18.96 -26.87 -46.92
C ASP A 35 19.00 -25.64 -45.99
N ARG A 36 17.84 -25.00 -45.79
CA ARG A 36 17.71 -23.84 -44.90
C ARG A 36 17.59 -24.28 -43.45
N ALA A 37 18.66 -24.90 -42.93
CA ALA A 37 18.89 -24.97 -41.49
C ALA A 37 19.01 -23.54 -40.94
N ALA A 38 17.95 -23.07 -40.28
CA ALA A 38 17.88 -21.71 -39.77
C ALA A 38 18.98 -21.47 -38.71
N LYS A 39 19.95 -20.62 -39.05
CA LYS A 39 21.06 -20.27 -38.16
C LYS A 39 20.52 -19.49 -36.96
N ARG A 40 20.39 -20.16 -35.82
CA ARG A 40 20.04 -19.54 -34.53
C ARG A 40 21.30 -19.04 -33.84
N VAL A 41 21.24 -17.83 -33.31
CA VAL A 41 22.22 -17.29 -32.36
C VAL A 41 21.62 -17.46 -30.97
N GLN A 42 22.35 -18.10 -30.06
CA GLN A 42 21.98 -18.24 -28.65
C GLN A 42 23.10 -17.60 -27.82
N PHE A 43 22.74 -16.97 -26.71
CA PHE A 43 23.73 -16.43 -25.78
C PHE A 43 24.42 -17.58 -25.07
N ALA A 44 25.74 -17.68 -25.26
CA ALA A 44 26.56 -18.66 -24.56
C ALA A 44 26.92 -18.12 -23.16
N ASP A 45 26.17 -18.54 -22.15
CA ASP A 45 26.88 -18.95 -20.93
C ASP A 45 27.79 -20.16 -21.26
N THR A 46 28.67 -20.55 -20.36
CA THR A 46 29.65 -21.61 -20.66
C THR A 46 29.01 -23.01 -20.88
N LEU A 47 27.69 -23.13 -20.73
CA LEU A 47 26.94 -24.39 -20.76
C LEU A 47 25.84 -24.42 -21.84
N GLY A 48 25.50 -23.29 -22.47
CA GLY A 48 24.47 -23.17 -23.50
C GLY A 48 23.04 -23.28 -22.96
N LEU A 49 22.79 -22.88 -21.71
CA LEU A 49 21.48 -23.00 -21.07
C LEU A 49 20.59 -21.76 -21.32
N ASP A 50 19.28 -21.94 -21.14
CA ASP A 50 18.32 -20.83 -21.20
C ASP A 50 18.49 -19.94 -19.96
N LEU A 51 18.64 -18.63 -20.18
CA LEU A 51 18.97 -17.63 -19.14
C LEU A 51 17.76 -17.20 -18.31
N GLU A 52 16.54 -17.59 -18.71
CA GLU A 52 15.29 -17.23 -18.04
C GLU A 52 14.38 -18.44 -17.86
N ASP A 53 13.83 -18.59 -16.65
CA ASP A 53 12.79 -19.56 -16.33
C ASP A 53 11.48 -18.78 -16.11
N VAL A 54 10.56 -18.87 -17.08
CA VAL A 54 9.31 -18.10 -17.09
C VAL A 54 8.21 -18.91 -16.40
N VAL A 55 8.09 -18.72 -15.09
CA VAL A 55 7.04 -19.35 -14.29
C VAL A 55 5.75 -18.52 -14.34
N HIS A 56 4.70 -19.10 -14.94
CA HIS A 56 3.36 -18.51 -14.96
C HIS A 56 2.57 -18.91 -13.71
N PHE A 57 2.31 -17.95 -12.82
CA PHE A 57 1.53 -18.18 -11.60
C PHE A 57 0.04 -17.94 -11.82
N SER A 58 -0.80 -18.81 -11.26
CA SER A 58 -2.26 -18.63 -11.21
C SER A 58 -2.70 -18.26 -9.79
N ALA A 59 -3.68 -17.36 -9.66
CA ALA A 59 -4.29 -17.01 -8.37
C ALA A 59 -5.09 -18.17 -7.72
N ALA A 60 -5.31 -19.27 -8.46
CA ALA A 60 -5.93 -20.51 -7.98
C ALA A 60 -4.93 -21.66 -7.73
N GLU A 61 -3.62 -21.43 -7.88
CA GLU A 61 -2.59 -22.42 -7.55
C GLU A 61 -2.07 -22.21 -6.13
N ASP A 62 -1.97 -23.30 -5.35
CA ASP A 62 -1.38 -23.26 -4.01
C ASP A 62 0.10 -22.88 -4.06
N PRO A 63 0.57 -21.95 -3.19
CA PRO A 63 1.95 -21.45 -3.23
C PRO A 63 2.96 -22.55 -2.87
N ARG A 64 3.71 -23.03 -3.88
CA ARG A 64 4.75 -24.04 -3.72
C ARG A 64 5.99 -23.45 -3.02
N VAL A 65 6.00 -23.50 -1.69
CA VAL A 65 7.14 -23.05 -0.87
C VAL A 65 8.37 -23.93 -1.13
N PRO A 66 9.52 -23.39 -1.58
CA PRO A 66 10.72 -24.18 -1.85
C PRO A 66 11.24 -24.88 -0.58
N PRO A 67 11.74 -26.13 -0.65
CA PRO A 67 12.21 -26.87 0.53
C PRO A 67 13.26 -26.14 1.37
N LYS A 68 14.09 -25.28 0.76
CA LYS A 68 15.07 -24.43 1.47
C LYS A 68 14.41 -23.46 2.47
N ALA A 69 13.18 -23.01 2.23
CA ALA A 69 12.42 -22.19 3.16
C ALA A 69 11.84 -23.05 4.32
N LEU A 70 11.42 -24.28 4.05
CA LEU A 70 10.97 -25.23 5.07
C LEU A 70 12.11 -25.71 5.98
N ASN A 71 13.32 -25.87 5.44
CA ASN A 71 14.50 -26.23 6.25
C ASN A 71 14.80 -25.19 7.35
N ARG A 72 14.46 -23.91 7.16
CA ARG A 72 14.58 -22.88 8.21
C ARG A 72 13.53 -23.01 9.33
N LEU A 73 12.37 -23.62 9.05
CA LEU A 73 11.37 -23.96 10.06
C LEU A 73 11.76 -25.24 10.84
N GLN A 74 12.35 -26.21 10.15
CA GLN A 74 12.70 -27.52 10.73
C GLN A 74 14.06 -27.55 11.45
N SER A 75 15.01 -26.68 11.12
CA SER A 75 16.32 -26.58 11.78
C SER A 75 16.30 -25.83 13.12
N TYR A 76 15.12 -25.64 13.72
CA TYR A 76 14.93 -24.92 14.97
C TYR A 76 14.65 -25.88 16.13
N PRO A 77 15.66 -26.35 16.89
CA PRO A 77 15.41 -26.64 18.29
C PRO A 77 14.98 -25.32 18.97
N PRO A 78 13.98 -25.32 19.87
CA PRO A 78 13.67 -24.14 20.65
C PRO A 78 14.86 -23.83 21.57
N ASP A 79 15.69 -22.88 21.16
CA ASP A 79 16.68 -22.27 22.04
C ASP A 79 15.91 -21.56 23.17
N PRO A 80 16.02 -22.02 24.43
CA PRO A 80 15.26 -21.47 25.54
C PRO A 80 15.66 -20.03 25.91
N GLY A 81 16.77 -19.53 25.36
CA GLY A 81 17.17 -18.11 25.46
C GLY A 81 16.70 -17.24 24.29
N ARG A 82 16.26 -17.83 23.17
CA ARG A 82 15.84 -17.08 21.99
C ARG A 82 14.38 -16.66 22.13
N GLN A 83 14.21 -15.49 22.74
CA GLN A 83 12.97 -14.71 22.67
C GLN A 83 12.46 -14.73 21.21
N SER A 84 11.22 -15.16 21.00
CA SER A 84 10.52 -14.90 19.74
C SER A 84 10.64 -13.41 19.44
N PRO A 85 10.92 -12.99 18.20
CA PRO A 85 11.00 -11.57 17.88
C PRO A 85 9.67 -10.93 18.28
N THR A 86 9.70 -10.06 19.29
CA THR A 86 8.48 -9.53 19.92
C THR A 86 7.64 -8.83 18.86
N VAL A 87 6.52 -9.44 18.48
CA VAL A 87 5.74 -8.96 17.33
C VAL A 87 4.93 -7.77 17.81
N ALA A 88 5.40 -6.58 17.47
CA ALA A 88 4.72 -5.34 17.80
C ALA A 88 3.30 -5.36 17.21
N ARG A 89 2.30 -5.12 18.06
CA ARG A 89 0.89 -5.08 17.69
C ARG A 89 0.21 -3.86 18.32
N LEU A 90 -0.85 -3.38 17.71
CA LEU A 90 -1.72 -2.40 18.35
C LEU A 90 -2.71 -3.10 19.30
N VAL A 91 -2.96 -2.49 20.46
CA VAL A 91 -3.99 -2.91 21.41
C VAL A 91 -4.89 -1.72 21.78
N PRO A 92 -6.22 -1.87 21.79
CA PRO A 92 -7.13 -0.83 22.27
C PRO A 92 -6.92 -0.54 23.76
N THR A 93 -6.93 0.74 24.16
CA THR A 93 -6.88 1.15 25.57
C THR A 93 -8.22 1.68 26.08
N PHE A 94 -9.32 1.21 25.50
CA PHE A 94 -10.70 1.59 25.82
C PHE A 94 -11.57 0.32 25.90
N ALA A 95 -12.63 0.38 26.72
CA ALA A 95 -13.65 -0.66 26.75
C ALA A 95 -14.48 -0.65 25.44
N VAL A 96 -15.14 -1.78 25.11
CA VAL A 96 -15.96 -1.88 23.90
C VAL A 96 -17.00 -0.73 23.87
N PRO A 97 -17.15 0.03 22.77
CA PRO A 97 -17.63 1.41 22.90
C PRO A 97 -19.13 1.59 23.24
N ALA A 98 -19.95 0.57 23.00
CA ALA A 98 -21.30 0.44 23.52
C ALA A 98 -21.78 -1.00 23.40
N GLU A 99 -22.60 -1.47 24.33
CA GLU A 99 -23.33 -2.73 24.15
C GLU A 99 -24.41 -2.57 23.06
N PRO A 100 -24.69 -3.61 22.24
CA PRO A 100 -25.65 -3.51 21.14
C PRO A 100 -27.08 -3.11 21.55
N ARG A 101 -27.42 -3.28 22.84
CA ARG A 101 -28.71 -2.92 23.43
C ARG A 101 -28.89 -1.42 23.63
N ASP A 102 -27.82 -0.69 23.94
CA ASP A 102 -27.86 0.74 24.27
C ASP A 102 -27.70 1.62 23.03
N MET A 103 -27.17 1.04 21.95
CA MET A 103 -26.96 1.66 20.64
C MET A 103 -28.16 2.48 20.11
N PRO A 104 -29.44 2.02 20.19
CA PRO A 104 -30.58 2.79 19.68
C PRO A 104 -30.90 4.06 20.48
N SER A 105 -30.49 4.14 21.74
CA SER A 105 -30.61 5.33 22.57
C SER A 105 -29.44 6.28 22.30
N LEU A 106 -28.23 5.75 22.33
CA LEU A 106 -26.98 6.47 22.03
C LEU A 106 -27.03 7.20 20.68
N LEU A 107 -27.58 6.57 19.65
CA LEU A 107 -27.72 7.16 18.32
C LEU A 107 -28.78 8.27 18.24
N ARG A 108 -29.79 8.32 19.12
CA ARG A 108 -30.73 9.47 19.14
C ARG A 108 -30.02 10.73 19.61
N ASP A 109 -29.14 10.58 20.58
CA ASP A 109 -28.42 11.69 21.21
C ASP A 109 -27.22 12.15 20.36
N ARG A 110 -26.41 11.19 19.87
CA ARG A 110 -25.13 11.48 19.19
C ARG A 110 -25.13 11.30 17.67
N ARG A 111 -26.15 10.64 17.11
CA ARG A 111 -26.31 10.29 15.67
C ARG A 111 -25.25 9.41 15.03
N VAL A 112 -24.06 9.30 15.61
CA VAL A 112 -23.01 8.37 15.22
C VAL A 112 -22.42 7.74 16.48
N ALA A 113 -22.03 6.47 16.37
CA ALA A 113 -21.38 5.73 17.43
C ALA A 113 -20.49 4.62 16.85
N LEU A 114 -19.35 4.37 17.48
CA LEU A 114 -18.54 3.19 17.20
C LEU A 114 -19.22 1.94 17.79
N GLU A 115 -19.41 0.88 16.98
CA GLU A 115 -20.05 -0.37 17.41
C GLU A 115 -19.02 -1.47 17.70
N ARG A 116 -17.93 -1.53 16.93
CA ARG A 116 -16.88 -2.55 17.08
C ARG A 116 -15.54 -2.04 16.58
N VAL A 117 -14.47 -2.52 17.20
CA VAL A 117 -13.09 -2.43 16.70
C VAL A 117 -12.48 -3.83 16.74
N ALA A 118 -11.69 -4.18 15.73
CA ALA A 118 -10.85 -5.37 15.69
C ALA A 118 -9.47 -4.99 15.17
N VAL A 119 -8.42 -5.59 15.73
CA VAL A 119 -7.03 -5.20 15.46
C VAL A 119 -6.23 -6.43 15.07
N SER A 120 -5.46 -6.33 13.99
CA SER A 120 -4.62 -7.40 13.45
C SER A 120 -3.25 -6.83 13.11
N GLY A 121 -2.28 -7.01 14.01
CA GLY A 121 -0.95 -6.38 13.89
C GLY A 121 -1.05 -4.86 13.96
N PHE A 122 -0.92 -4.20 12.80
CA PHE A 122 -1.04 -2.74 12.63
C PHE A 122 -2.33 -2.30 11.93
N ASP A 123 -3.12 -3.24 11.42
CA ASP A 123 -4.42 -2.94 10.80
C ASP A 123 -5.51 -2.86 11.86
N VAL A 124 -6.26 -1.75 11.83
CA VAL A 124 -7.41 -1.49 12.69
C VAL A 124 -8.65 -1.45 11.81
N THR A 125 -9.52 -2.43 12.00
CA THR A 125 -10.85 -2.44 11.36
C THR A 125 -11.91 -2.08 12.38
N GLY A 126 -13.02 -1.51 11.93
CA GLY A 126 -14.12 -1.22 12.81
C GLY A 126 -15.46 -1.12 12.11
N THR A 127 -16.50 -1.09 12.94
CA THR A 127 -17.90 -0.96 12.52
C THR A 127 -18.48 0.26 13.21
N VAL A 128 -19.08 1.14 12.41
CA VAL A 128 -19.73 2.38 12.84
C VAL A 128 -21.23 2.22 12.64
N ARG A 129 -22.00 2.78 13.57
CA ARG A 129 -23.44 2.96 13.46
C ARG A 129 -23.79 4.42 13.30
N THR A 130 -24.80 4.69 12.47
CA THR A 130 -25.43 6.00 12.35
C THR A 130 -26.93 5.90 12.64
N LEU A 131 -27.52 7.00 13.10
CA LEU A 131 -28.96 7.15 13.21
C LEU A 131 -29.54 7.19 11.79
N LYS A 132 -30.38 6.21 11.45
CA LYS A 132 -31.07 6.17 10.17
C LYS A 132 -32.00 7.39 10.05
N GLY A 133 -31.73 8.26 9.08
CA GLY A 133 -32.54 9.41 8.72
C GLY A 133 -32.84 9.45 7.22
N ASP A 134 -33.72 10.36 6.83
CA ASP A 134 -33.98 10.71 5.42
C ASP A 134 -33.04 11.85 5.03
N THR A 135 -31.79 11.49 4.68
CA THR A 135 -30.69 12.42 4.40
C THR A 135 -30.19 12.19 2.98
N VAL A 136 -30.20 13.23 2.14
CA VAL A 136 -29.82 13.11 0.72
C VAL A 136 -28.31 12.96 0.55
N ARG A 137 -27.53 13.56 1.46
CA ARG A 137 -26.08 13.37 1.57
C ARG A 137 -25.76 12.74 2.92
N GLU A 138 -24.92 11.71 2.87
CA GLU A 138 -24.29 11.11 4.03
C GLU A 138 -22.80 10.87 3.76
N GLU A 139 -21.97 11.16 4.76
CA GLU A 139 -20.53 10.92 4.71
C GLU A 139 -20.11 10.38 6.07
N VAL A 140 -19.73 9.11 6.12
CA VAL A 140 -19.29 8.44 7.35
C VAL A 140 -17.83 8.06 7.19
N GLY A 141 -17.04 8.34 8.21
CA GLY A 141 -15.62 8.04 8.19
C GLY A 141 -14.98 8.16 9.55
N VAL A 142 -13.66 8.02 9.56
CA VAL A 142 -12.83 8.05 10.76
C VAL A 142 -11.69 9.03 10.52
N ARG A 143 -11.57 10.02 11.40
CA ARG A 143 -10.39 10.88 11.46
C ARG A 143 -9.40 10.30 12.46
N TYR A 144 -8.16 10.10 12.04
CA TYR A 144 -7.12 9.48 12.87
C TYR A 144 -5.80 10.22 12.80
N THR A 145 -4.94 9.97 13.79
CA THR A 145 -3.63 10.59 13.97
C THR A 145 -2.65 9.63 14.63
N PHE A 146 -1.36 9.84 14.37
CA PHE A 146 -0.23 9.12 14.98
C PHE A 146 0.62 10.02 15.89
N ASN A 147 0.34 11.33 15.95
CA ASN A 147 1.26 12.32 16.54
C ASN A 147 0.56 13.32 17.49
N ALA A 148 -0.52 12.88 18.14
CA ALA A 148 -1.38 13.68 19.02
C ALA A 148 -2.02 14.88 18.31
N TRP A 149 -2.71 14.62 17.20
CA TRP A 149 -3.53 15.57 16.44
C TRP A 149 -2.80 16.76 15.79
N ARG A 150 -1.45 16.76 15.81
CA ARG A 150 -0.63 17.70 15.02
C ARG A 150 -0.85 17.55 13.52
N THR A 151 -1.03 16.32 13.06
CA THR A 151 -1.59 16.02 11.74
C THR A 151 -2.66 14.95 11.88
N CYS A 152 -3.64 14.96 10.98
CA CYS A 152 -4.71 13.98 10.92
C CYS A 152 -4.99 13.55 9.48
N VAL A 153 -5.59 12.37 9.33
CA VAL A 153 -6.02 11.81 8.05
C VAL A 153 -7.47 11.34 8.21
N ASP A 154 -8.29 11.54 7.19
CA ASP A 154 -9.66 11.02 7.13
C ASP A 154 -9.67 9.74 6.28
N ALA A 155 -10.19 8.65 6.84
CA ALA A 155 -10.50 7.41 6.13
C ALA A 155 -12.02 7.28 5.98
N GLN A 156 -12.50 7.13 4.75
CA GLN A 156 -13.92 6.95 4.49
C GLN A 156 -14.39 5.56 4.91
N ALA A 157 -15.57 5.47 5.53
CA ALA A 157 -16.21 4.21 5.85
C ALA A 157 -17.16 3.76 4.73
N ALA A 158 -17.13 2.47 4.39
CA ALA A 158 -18.00 1.86 3.39
C ALA A 158 -19.34 1.45 4.02
N ARG A 159 -20.45 1.71 3.33
CA ARG A 159 -21.80 1.29 3.75
C ARG A 159 -21.95 -0.23 3.63
N VAL A 160 -22.47 -0.89 4.67
CA VAL A 160 -22.83 -2.31 4.63
C VAL A 160 -24.22 -2.46 4.02
N ALA A 161 -24.36 -3.27 2.95
CA ALA A 161 -25.58 -3.37 2.14
C ALA A 161 -26.86 -3.63 2.96
N ASP A 162 -26.89 -4.71 3.75
CA ASP A 162 -28.02 -5.07 4.63
C ASP A 162 -27.93 -4.40 6.02
N GLY A 163 -26.85 -3.65 6.25
CA GLY A 163 -26.58 -2.96 7.50
C GLY A 163 -27.27 -1.60 7.53
N ALA A 164 -28.55 -1.56 7.89
CA ALA A 164 -29.29 -0.31 8.05
C ALA A 164 -28.58 0.64 9.06
N GLY A 165 -27.97 1.70 8.52
CA GLY A 165 -27.15 2.64 9.29
C GLY A 165 -25.84 2.05 9.81
N ARG A 166 -25.24 1.07 9.13
CA ARG A 166 -23.96 0.45 9.50
C ARG A 166 -22.91 0.64 8.41
N PHE A 167 -21.71 1.01 8.84
CA PHE A 167 -20.56 1.27 7.98
C PHE A 167 -19.32 0.55 8.53
N THR A 168 -18.35 0.22 7.68
CA THR A 168 -17.07 -0.36 8.06
C THR A 168 -15.91 0.50 7.60
N PHE A 169 -14.83 0.54 8.38
CA PHE A 169 -13.60 1.26 8.04
C PHE A 169 -12.38 0.39 8.31
N THR A 170 -11.27 0.75 7.66
CA THR A 170 -9.93 0.20 7.89
C THR A 170 -8.94 1.34 8.02
N LEU A 171 -8.12 1.31 9.06
CA LEU A 171 -6.95 2.18 9.25
C LEU A 171 -5.71 1.30 9.19
N CYS A 172 -4.74 1.64 8.36
CA CYS A 172 -3.43 0.99 8.33
C CYS A 172 -2.44 1.86 9.10
N ALA A 173 -2.01 1.43 10.27
CA ALA A 173 -0.96 2.13 11.00
C ALA A 173 0.43 1.82 10.41
N PRO A 174 1.35 2.78 10.33
CA PRO A 174 2.70 2.50 9.85
C PRO A 174 3.43 1.46 10.74
N PRO A 175 4.10 0.45 10.17
CA PRO A 175 4.80 -0.59 10.94
C PRO A 175 6.03 -0.06 11.70
N TYR A 176 6.46 1.18 11.39
CA TYR A 176 7.56 1.88 12.06
C TYR A 176 7.11 2.79 13.20
N LEU A 177 5.89 2.61 13.74
CA LEU A 177 5.43 3.36 14.92
C LEU A 177 6.44 3.24 16.08
N GLU A 178 6.88 4.37 16.63
CA GLU A 178 7.87 4.37 17.70
C GLU A 178 7.32 3.82 19.03
N ARG A 179 8.20 3.33 19.89
CA ARG A 179 7.83 2.91 21.25
C ARG A 179 7.14 4.05 22.00
N GLY A 180 5.95 3.79 22.54
CA GLY A 180 5.14 4.80 23.22
C GLY A 180 4.26 5.66 22.31
N SER A 181 4.36 5.52 20.98
CA SER A 181 3.40 6.11 20.05
C SER A 181 2.02 5.47 20.19
N SER A 182 0.99 6.23 19.83
CA SER A 182 -0.41 5.80 19.86
C SER A 182 -1.13 6.19 18.58
N VAL A 183 -1.96 5.29 18.06
CA VAL A 183 -3.00 5.67 17.09
C VAL A 183 -4.17 6.25 17.88
N GLN A 184 -4.63 7.44 17.52
CA GLN A 184 -5.85 8.02 18.09
C GLN A 184 -6.84 8.30 16.97
N PHE A 185 -8.12 8.03 17.19
CA PHE A 185 -9.14 8.30 16.20
C PHE A 185 -10.49 8.71 16.80
N ALA A 186 -11.30 9.37 15.99
CA ALA A 186 -12.69 9.73 16.24
C ALA A 186 -13.52 9.45 14.99
N VAL A 187 -14.77 9.03 15.17
CA VAL A 187 -15.70 8.75 14.08
C VAL A 187 -16.46 10.02 13.73
N PHE A 188 -16.67 10.29 12.44
CA PHE A 188 -17.53 11.38 11.97
C PHE A 188 -18.70 10.86 11.12
N TYR A 189 -19.79 11.61 11.16
CA TYR A 189 -20.95 11.46 10.30
C TYR A 189 -21.42 12.85 9.88
N ARG A 190 -21.23 13.21 8.60
CA ARG A 190 -21.71 14.46 8.02
C ARG A 190 -22.98 14.22 7.24
N THR A 191 -23.96 15.09 7.41
CA THR A 191 -25.21 15.11 6.64
C THR A 191 -25.60 16.52 6.24
N ASP A 192 -26.69 16.64 5.48
CA ASP A 192 -27.45 17.88 5.29
C ASP A 192 -27.94 18.53 6.61
N GLN A 193 -28.04 17.77 7.70
CA GLN A 193 -28.41 18.26 9.04
C GLN A 193 -27.21 18.69 9.91
N GLY A 194 -25.97 18.48 9.46
CA GLY A 194 -24.74 18.90 10.13
C GLY A 194 -23.68 17.80 10.32
N ASP A 195 -22.62 18.15 11.07
CA ASP A 195 -21.48 17.29 11.37
C ASP A 195 -21.60 16.72 12.79
N PHE A 196 -21.68 15.39 12.90
CA PHE A 196 -21.77 14.64 14.16
C PHE A 196 -20.49 13.84 14.38
N TRP A 197 -20.05 13.77 15.64
CA TRP A 197 -18.76 13.17 16.01
C TRP A 197 -18.92 12.24 17.21
N ASP A 198 -18.33 11.05 17.11
CA ASP A 198 -18.07 10.17 18.25
C ASP A 198 -16.55 10.16 18.52
N ASN A 199 -16.15 10.98 19.48
CA ASN A 199 -14.79 11.14 19.97
C ASN A 199 -14.62 10.53 21.37
N ASN A 200 -15.43 9.52 21.74
CA ASN A 200 -15.36 8.87 23.05
C ASN A 200 -15.39 9.88 24.22
N MET A 201 -16.38 10.77 24.22
CA MET A 201 -16.54 11.85 25.22
C MET A 201 -15.29 12.74 25.38
N GLY A 202 -14.62 13.04 24.27
CA GLY A 202 -13.39 13.84 24.22
C GLY A 202 -12.09 13.08 24.55
N GLN A 203 -12.16 11.80 24.94
CA GLN A 203 -10.97 10.99 25.21
C GLN A 203 -10.33 10.41 23.93
N ASN A 204 -11.10 10.39 22.83
CA ASN A 204 -10.85 9.67 21.59
C ASN A 204 -10.73 8.14 21.78
N TYR A 205 -10.68 7.42 20.68
CA TYR A 205 -10.36 6.00 20.65
C TYR A 205 -8.85 5.84 20.47
N VAL A 206 -8.18 5.28 21.48
CA VAL A 206 -6.71 5.19 21.53
C VAL A 206 -6.27 3.74 21.44
N LEU A 207 -5.35 3.46 20.52
CA LEU A 207 -4.60 2.20 20.47
C LEU A 207 -3.13 2.48 20.78
N ARG A 208 -2.50 1.62 21.58
CA ARG A 208 -1.08 1.69 21.89
C ARG A 208 -0.34 0.51 21.29
N LEU A 209 0.96 0.71 21.03
CA LEU A 209 1.85 -0.34 20.59
C LEU A 209 2.24 -1.21 21.80
N ASP A 210 2.01 -2.51 21.66
CA ASP A 210 2.30 -3.57 22.62
C ASP A 210 3.37 -4.51 22.06
N TYR A 211 4.25 -5.00 22.93
CA TYR A 211 5.36 -5.88 22.60
C TYR A 211 5.23 -7.16 23.41
N ALA A 212 4.59 -8.16 22.80
CA ALA A 212 4.42 -9.51 23.35
C ALA A 212 5.59 -10.42 22.98
#